data_AF-A0A6P1CR16-F1
#
_entry.id   AF-A0A6P1CR16-F1
#
_cell.length_a   1.000
_cell.length_b   1.000
_cell.length_c   1.000
_cell.angle_alpha   90.00
_cell.angle_beta   90.00
_cell.angle_gamma   90.00
#
_symmetry.space_group_name_H-M   'P 1'
#
loop_
_entity.id
_entity.type
_entity.pdbx_description
1 polymer ?
#
loop_
_entity_poly.entity_id
_entity_poly.type
_entity_poly.pdbx_seq_one_letter_code
_entity_poly.pdbx_strand_id
1 'polypeptide(L)'
;MGKPKPRRIPTPPAPKGVTGNRTPPRPRILQTPSGENHLRIRLRHVDVGGPWCLTKITPEQFVDLLGRLKAFESMTYNEIFAPGKDEGKVYAVDKIPNRAALDRLTELQLDDMTEIARLRISGKGRLYGFAPNRGPDFWVLWWDPEHEIWPSTKRNT
;
A
#
# COMPACT_ATOMS: atom_id res chain seq x y z
N MET A 1 -56.61 35.69 50.30
CA MET A 1 -55.45 34.86 49.91
C MET A 1 -55.85 33.94 48.76
N GLY A 2 -55.49 34.27 47.51
CA GLY A 2 -55.87 33.50 46.32
C GLY A 2 -54.81 32.45 45.99
N LYS A 3 -55.22 31.18 45.83
CA LYS A 3 -54.31 30.09 45.45
C LYS A 3 -53.83 30.27 43.99
N PRO A 4 -52.55 30.06 43.67
CA PRO A 4 -52.06 30.20 42.31
C PRO A 4 -52.55 29.03 41.43
N LYS A 5 -53.00 29.34 40.20
CA LYS A 5 -53.40 28.35 39.19
C LYS A 5 -52.17 27.57 38.68
N PRO A 6 -52.26 26.24 38.48
CA PRO A 6 -51.15 25.47 37.94
C PRO A 6 -50.98 25.76 36.43
N ARG A 7 -49.75 26.04 36.00
CA ARG A 7 -49.38 26.16 34.58
C ARG A 7 -49.42 24.77 33.92
N ARG A 8 -50.17 24.63 32.83
CA ARG A 8 -50.11 23.43 31.97
C ARG A 8 -48.78 23.43 31.19
N ILE A 9 -48.00 22.37 31.35
CA ILE A 9 -46.83 22.08 30.51
C ILE A 9 -47.35 21.39 29.24
N PRO A 10 -46.92 21.77 28.02
CA PRO A 10 -47.31 21.06 26.81
C PRO A 10 -46.66 19.67 26.81
N THR A 11 -47.47 18.63 26.61
CA THR A 11 -46.99 17.25 26.46
C THR A 11 -46.20 17.12 25.16
N PRO A 12 -45.03 16.45 25.14
CA PRO A 12 -44.34 16.16 23.89
C PRO A 12 -45.21 15.27 22.98
N PRO A 13 -45.14 15.43 21.64
CA PRO A 13 -45.86 14.54 20.74
C PRO A 13 -45.34 13.10 20.87
N ALA A 14 -46.25 12.14 20.80
CA ALA A 14 -45.93 10.72 20.88
C ALA A 14 -44.88 10.30 19.82
N PRO A 15 -43.96 9.38 20.15
CA PRO A 15 -42.98 8.91 19.19
C PRO A 15 -43.69 8.23 18.02
N LYS A 16 -43.43 8.70 16.80
CA LYS A 16 -43.92 8.07 15.58
C LYS A 16 -43.36 6.64 15.52
N GLY A 17 -44.26 5.66 15.50
CA GLY A 17 -43.90 4.25 15.45
C GLY A 17 -42.93 3.96 14.31
N VAL A 18 -41.80 3.33 14.64
CA VAL A 18 -40.88 2.76 13.65
C VAL A 18 -41.46 1.40 13.25
N THR A 19 -42.43 1.41 12.34
CA THR A 19 -42.84 0.19 11.63
C THR A 19 -41.85 -0.07 10.51
N GLY A 20 -40.87 -0.91 10.82
CA GLY A 20 -39.97 -1.44 9.81
C GLY A 20 -39.18 -2.59 10.40
N ASN A 21 -39.64 -3.82 10.15
CA ASN A 21 -38.80 -5.01 10.27
C ASN A 21 -37.66 -4.86 9.25
N ARG A 22 -36.58 -4.16 9.62
CA ARG A 22 -35.33 -4.15 8.86
C ARG A 22 -34.66 -5.49 9.11
N THR A 23 -34.85 -6.41 8.18
CA THR A 23 -34.00 -7.60 8.10
C THR A 23 -32.54 -7.13 8.10
N PRO A 24 -31.69 -7.62 9.00
CA PRO A 24 -30.29 -7.20 9.01
C PRO A 24 -29.68 -7.51 7.64
N PRO A 25 -28.92 -6.57 7.05
CA PRO A 25 -28.28 -6.80 5.77
C PRO A 25 -27.41 -8.04 5.88
N ARG A 26 -27.51 -8.95 4.89
CA ARG A 26 -26.68 -10.15 4.84
C ARG A 26 -25.20 -9.74 4.96
N PRO A 27 -24.39 -10.47 5.75
CA PRO A 27 -22.96 -10.18 5.85
C PRO A 27 -22.35 -10.22 4.46
N ARG A 28 -21.73 -9.11 4.05
CA ARG A 28 -21.07 -9.01 2.74
C ARG A 28 -19.73 -9.71 2.84
N ILE A 29 -19.59 -10.85 2.18
CA ILE A 29 -18.29 -11.50 2.04
C ILE A 29 -17.50 -10.70 1.01
N LEU A 30 -16.28 -10.28 1.37
CA LEU A 30 -15.36 -9.68 0.41
C LEU A 30 -14.98 -10.74 -0.61
N GLN A 31 -15.42 -10.55 -1.86
CA GLN A 31 -15.00 -11.42 -2.94
C GLN A 31 -13.60 -11.01 -3.37
N THR A 32 -12.68 -11.97 -3.42
CA THR A 32 -11.39 -11.77 -4.06
C THR A 32 -11.63 -11.59 -5.56
N PRO A 33 -11.03 -10.58 -6.21
CA PRO A 33 -11.11 -10.44 -7.65
C PRO A 33 -10.65 -11.75 -8.31
N SER A 34 -11.49 -12.31 -9.17
CA SER A 34 -11.30 -13.63 -9.81
C SER A 34 -10.14 -13.69 -10.82
N GLY A 35 -9.32 -12.65 -10.93
CA GLY A 35 -8.21 -12.61 -11.88
C GLY A 35 -6.95 -13.17 -11.25
N GLU A 36 -6.53 -14.36 -11.67
CA GLU A 36 -5.35 -15.09 -11.17
C GLU A 36 -4.03 -14.28 -11.24
N ASN A 37 -4.01 -13.17 -11.99
CA ASN A 37 -2.80 -12.43 -12.33
C ASN A 37 -2.74 -10.98 -11.81
N HIS A 38 -3.70 -10.53 -10.99
CA HIS A 38 -3.61 -9.21 -10.34
C HIS A 38 -2.50 -9.19 -9.30
N LEU A 39 -1.85 -8.03 -9.14
CA LEU A 39 -0.76 -7.89 -8.19
C LEU A 39 -1.24 -8.15 -6.75
N ARG A 40 -0.47 -8.96 -6.01
CA ARG A 40 -0.69 -9.31 -4.60
C ARG A 40 0.51 -8.86 -3.80
N ILE A 41 0.28 -8.01 -2.81
CA ILE A 41 1.35 -7.52 -1.94
C ILE A 41 1.62 -8.54 -0.84
N ARG A 42 2.89 -8.90 -0.66
CA ARG A 42 3.38 -9.80 0.39
C ARG A 42 4.36 -9.06 1.28
N LEU A 43 4.22 -9.20 2.59
CA LEU A 43 5.01 -8.44 3.57
C LEU A 43 6.07 -9.28 4.29
N ARG A 44 6.24 -10.56 3.92
CA ARG A 44 7.14 -11.50 4.61
C ARG A 44 8.59 -11.00 4.71
N HIS A 45 9.07 -10.27 3.71
CA HIS A 45 10.47 -9.83 3.62
C HIS A 45 10.66 -8.35 3.96
N VAL A 46 9.65 -7.67 4.51
CA VAL A 46 9.76 -6.25 4.83
C VAL A 46 10.89 -6.03 5.83
N ASP A 47 11.85 -5.19 5.45
CA ASP A 47 12.89 -4.72 6.36
C ASP A 47 12.29 -3.68 7.33
N VAL A 48 12.42 -3.95 8.62
CA VAL A 48 11.89 -3.10 9.70
C VAL A 48 12.98 -2.32 10.44
N GLY A 49 14.27 -2.56 10.13
CA GLY A 49 15.40 -1.98 10.87
C GLY A 49 16.45 -1.25 10.02
N GLY A 50 16.44 -1.42 8.69
CA GLY A 50 17.44 -0.86 7.79
C GLY A 50 17.30 0.65 7.53
N PRO A 51 18.17 1.22 6.69
CA PRO A 51 18.05 2.62 6.24
C PRO A 51 16.78 2.84 5.39
N TRP A 52 16.38 1.85 4.60
CA TRP A 52 15.19 1.89 3.74
C TRP A 52 14.01 1.11 4.32
N CYS A 53 13.88 1.07 5.64
CA CYS A 53 12.78 0.37 6.28
C CYS A 53 11.46 1.16 6.18
N LEU A 54 10.35 0.43 6.05
CA LEU A 54 9.00 1.01 6.04
C LEU A 54 8.66 1.71 7.36
N THR A 55 9.34 1.38 8.47
CA THR A 55 9.09 1.96 9.79
C THR A 55 9.52 3.44 9.90
N LYS A 56 10.30 3.95 8.94
CA LYS A 56 10.74 5.36 8.88
C LYS A 56 9.88 6.24 7.95
N ILE A 57 8.80 5.70 7.40
CA ILE A 57 7.92 6.43 6.47
C ILE A 57 7.18 7.57 7.18
N THR A 58 7.04 8.73 6.52
CA THR A 58 6.21 9.83 7.07
C THR A 58 4.72 9.55 6.83
N PRO A 59 3.79 10.18 7.59
CA PRO A 59 2.36 10.01 7.37
C PRO A 59 1.91 10.34 5.94
N GLU A 60 2.46 11.40 5.33
CA GLU A 60 2.13 11.84 3.98
C GLU A 60 2.61 10.82 2.94
N GLN A 61 3.84 10.34 3.08
CA GLN A 61 4.40 9.28 2.23
C GLN A 61 3.59 7.98 2.37
N PHE A 62 3.09 7.68 3.57
CA PHE A 62 2.27 6.50 3.80
C PHE A 62 0.91 6.60 3.10
N VAL A 63 0.30 7.79 3.08
CA VAL A 63 -0.93 8.04 2.30
C VAL A 63 -0.66 7.80 0.80
N ASP A 64 0.43 8.33 0.26
CA ASP A 64 0.83 8.12 -1.13
C ASP A 64 1.06 6.63 -1.43
N LEU A 65 1.76 5.93 -0.52
CA LEU A 65 2.02 4.50 -0.61
C LEU A 65 0.73 3.70 -0.68
N LEU A 66 -0.19 3.89 0.26
CA LEU A 66 -1.47 3.18 0.29
C LEU A 66 -2.32 3.51 -0.94
N GLY A 67 -2.36 4.78 -1.35
CA GLY A 67 -3.07 5.21 -2.55
C GLY A 67 -2.56 4.52 -3.80
N ARG A 68 -1.23 4.39 -3.93
CA ARG A 68 -0.61 3.73 -5.08
C ARG A 68 -0.76 2.20 -5.03
N LEU A 69 -0.56 1.57 -3.87
CA LEU A 69 -0.75 0.13 -3.71
C LEU A 69 -2.18 -0.29 -4.08
N LYS A 70 -3.19 0.48 -3.65
CA LYS A 70 -4.58 0.28 -4.06
C LYS A 70 -4.77 0.32 -5.57
N ALA A 71 -4.08 1.20 -6.28
CA ALA A 71 -4.13 1.23 -7.74
C ALA A 71 -3.48 -0.02 -8.35
N PHE A 72 -2.32 -0.46 -7.83
CA PHE A 72 -1.64 -1.65 -8.33
C PHE A 72 -2.42 -2.96 -8.12
N GLU A 73 -3.23 -3.07 -7.08
CA GLU A 73 -4.10 -4.24 -6.88
C GLU A 73 -5.13 -4.44 -8.01
N SER A 74 -5.44 -3.37 -8.76
CA SER A 74 -6.30 -3.44 -9.96
C SER A 74 -5.54 -3.73 -11.26
N MET A 75 -4.21 -3.86 -11.19
CA MET A 75 -3.34 -4.11 -12.34
C MET A 75 -2.71 -5.49 -12.25
N THR A 76 -2.42 -6.08 -13.41
CA THR A 76 -1.66 -7.32 -13.52
C THR A 76 -0.15 -7.05 -13.51
N TYR A 77 0.64 -8.09 -13.22
CA TYR A 77 2.10 -8.02 -13.33
C TYR A 77 2.55 -7.46 -14.68
N ASN A 78 1.97 -7.96 -15.78
CA ASN A 78 2.38 -7.58 -17.13
C ASN A 78 2.07 -6.12 -17.44
N GLU A 79 1.01 -5.53 -16.87
CA GLU A 79 0.69 -4.12 -17.05
C GLU A 79 1.65 -3.22 -16.28
N ILE A 80 2.05 -3.63 -15.07
CA ILE A 80 2.94 -2.86 -14.19
C ILE A 80 4.38 -2.87 -14.71
N PHE A 81 4.87 -4.04 -15.14
CA PHE A 81 6.26 -4.26 -15.55
C PHE A 81 6.44 -4.30 -17.08
N ALA A 82 5.47 -3.81 -17.85
CA ALA A 82 5.58 -3.73 -19.30
C ALA A 82 6.78 -2.86 -19.75
N PRO A 83 7.48 -3.21 -20.83
CA PRO A 83 8.51 -2.36 -21.40
C PRO A 83 7.98 -0.96 -21.74
N GLY A 84 8.74 0.07 -21.39
CA GLY A 84 8.37 1.48 -21.64
C GLY A 84 7.44 2.09 -20.58
N LYS A 85 6.94 1.30 -19.63
CA LYS A 85 6.21 1.79 -18.46
C LYS A 85 7.15 2.21 -17.34
N ASP A 86 6.72 3.16 -16.54
CA ASP A 86 7.50 3.69 -15.40
C ASP A 86 6.89 3.33 -14.04
N GLU A 87 5.78 2.61 -14.06
CA GLU A 87 5.06 2.08 -12.92
C GLU A 87 5.92 1.06 -12.15
N GLY A 88 6.45 0.05 -12.86
CA GLY A 88 7.34 -0.94 -12.32
C GLY A 88 8.56 -1.19 -13.20
N LYS A 89 9.70 -1.54 -12.59
CA LYS A 89 10.89 -2.03 -13.30
C LYS A 89 11.48 -3.20 -12.54
N VAL A 90 12.05 -4.15 -13.27
CA VAL A 90 12.84 -5.26 -12.72
C VAL A 90 14.31 -5.02 -13.08
N TYR A 91 15.19 -5.28 -12.13
CA TYR A 91 16.62 -5.13 -12.27
C TYR A 91 17.33 -6.37 -11.74
N ALA A 92 18.52 -6.63 -12.25
CA ALA A 92 19.39 -7.64 -11.67
C ALA A 92 20.00 -7.11 -10.35
N VAL A 93 20.00 -7.94 -9.31
CA VAL A 93 20.51 -7.58 -7.98
C VAL A 93 22.00 -7.23 -8.04
N ASP A 94 22.79 -7.98 -8.82
CA ASP A 94 24.23 -7.72 -9.02
C ASP A 94 24.55 -6.36 -9.66
N LYS A 95 23.55 -5.68 -10.23
CA LYS A 95 23.68 -4.36 -10.84
C LYS A 95 23.23 -3.22 -9.94
N ILE A 96 22.81 -3.49 -8.70
CA ILE A 96 22.47 -2.42 -7.75
C ILE A 96 23.71 -1.54 -7.53
N PRO A 97 23.66 -0.24 -7.86
CA PRO A 97 24.82 0.65 -7.76
C PRO A 97 25.14 1.04 -6.31
N ASN A 98 24.17 0.94 -5.41
CA ASN A 98 24.34 1.26 -4.00
C ASN A 98 24.91 0.05 -3.24
N ARG A 99 26.17 0.15 -2.80
CA ARG A 99 26.84 -0.95 -2.08
C ARG A 99 26.18 -1.26 -0.73
N ALA A 100 25.71 -0.25 0.00
CA ALA A 100 25.04 -0.47 1.28
C ALA A 100 23.72 -1.25 1.12
N ALA A 101 23.07 -1.17 -0.05
CA ALA A 101 21.92 -2.02 -0.34
C ALA A 101 22.32 -3.48 -0.52
N LEU A 102 23.40 -3.76 -1.26
CA LEU A 102 23.93 -5.14 -1.40
C LEU A 102 24.35 -5.74 -0.06
N ASP A 103 25.06 -4.96 0.76
CA ASP A 103 25.48 -5.40 2.09
C ASP A 103 24.24 -5.67 2.98
N ARG A 104 23.21 -4.83 2.89
CA ARG A 104 21.95 -5.03 3.62
C ARG A 104 21.19 -6.28 3.16
N LEU A 105 21.21 -6.66 1.88
CA LEU A 105 20.64 -7.94 1.44
C LEU A 105 21.35 -9.12 2.12
N THR A 106 22.68 -9.05 2.23
CA THR A 106 23.48 -10.08 2.90
C THR A 106 23.12 -10.18 4.39
N GLU A 107 22.99 -9.03 5.07
CA GLU A 107 22.56 -8.99 6.48
C GLU A 107 21.17 -9.61 6.69
N LEU A 108 20.28 -9.46 5.71
CA LEU A 108 18.94 -10.02 5.72
C LEU A 108 18.88 -11.48 5.22
N GLN A 109 20.00 -12.07 4.80
CA GLN A 109 20.08 -13.40 4.20
C GLN A 109 19.22 -13.53 2.92
N LEU A 110 19.28 -12.49 2.08
CA LEU A 110 18.56 -12.37 0.80
C LEU A 110 19.51 -12.10 -0.37
N ASP A 111 20.81 -12.32 -0.18
CA ASP A 111 21.88 -12.11 -1.16
C ASP A 111 21.92 -13.17 -2.27
N ASP A 112 21.17 -14.26 -2.12
CA ASP A 112 20.97 -15.30 -3.13
C ASP A 112 19.94 -14.91 -4.21
N MET A 113 19.21 -13.80 -4.02
CA MET A 113 18.22 -13.29 -4.98
C MET A 113 18.90 -12.70 -6.22
N THR A 114 18.41 -13.07 -7.41
CA THR A 114 19.01 -12.62 -8.68
C THR A 114 18.37 -11.35 -9.23
N GLU A 115 17.10 -11.09 -8.92
CA GLU A 115 16.33 -9.96 -9.45
C GLU A 115 15.62 -9.22 -8.33
N ILE A 116 15.52 -7.90 -8.48
CA ILE A 116 14.74 -7.03 -7.61
C ILE A 116 13.83 -6.16 -8.47
N ALA A 117 12.60 -5.97 -8.01
CA ALA A 117 11.61 -5.13 -8.65
C ALA A 117 11.41 -3.84 -7.85
N ARG A 118 11.14 -2.75 -8.56
CA ARG A 118 10.70 -1.48 -7.97
C ARG A 118 9.31 -1.13 -8.48
N LEU A 119 8.49 -0.55 -7.59
CA LEU A 119 7.26 0.15 -7.93
C LEU A 119 7.44 1.64 -7.66
N ARG A 120 6.97 2.48 -8.58
CA ARG A 120 6.92 3.94 -8.39
C ARG A 120 5.69 4.32 -7.56
N ILE A 121 5.94 4.97 -6.44
CA ILE A 121 4.89 5.39 -5.51
C ILE A 121 4.54 6.86 -5.71
N SER A 122 5.52 7.73 -5.52
CA SER A 122 5.39 9.18 -5.68
C SER A 122 6.65 9.72 -6.36
N GLY A 123 6.72 11.04 -6.60
CA GLY A 123 7.80 11.70 -7.35
C GLY A 123 9.16 10.99 -7.24
N LYS A 124 9.70 10.94 -6.01
CA LYS A 124 10.90 10.16 -5.68
C LYS A 124 10.68 8.85 -4.90
N GLY A 125 9.49 8.60 -4.36
CA GLY A 125 9.26 7.41 -3.53
C GLY A 125 9.22 6.11 -4.35
N ARG A 126 10.07 5.13 -4.00
CA ARG A 126 10.09 3.79 -4.61
C ARG A 126 9.86 2.73 -3.55
N LEU A 127 9.01 1.78 -3.88
CA LEU A 127 8.85 0.55 -3.11
C LEU A 127 9.64 -0.56 -3.82
N TYR A 128 10.63 -1.12 -3.15
CA TYR A 128 11.42 -2.24 -3.65
C TYR A 128 10.94 -3.56 -3.06
N GLY A 129 11.09 -4.62 -3.83
CA GLY A 129 10.70 -5.96 -3.45
C GLY A 129 11.09 -7.00 -4.49
N PHE A 130 10.73 -8.25 -4.23
CA PHE A 130 10.93 -9.34 -5.18
C PHE A 130 9.63 -9.62 -5.90
N ALA A 131 9.71 -9.79 -7.22
CA ALA A 131 8.56 -10.12 -8.05
C ALA A 131 8.93 -11.33 -8.92
N PRO A 132 8.62 -12.56 -8.46
CA PRO A 132 8.96 -13.77 -9.20
C PRO A 132 8.44 -13.71 -10.63
N ASN A 133 9.23 -14.22 -11.57
CA ASN A 133 9.03 -14.04 -13.02
C ASN A 133 7.56 -14.26 -13.45
N ARG A 134 6.89 -13.16 -13.82
CA ARG A 134 5.49 -13.09 -14.28
C ARG A 134 4.43 -13.60 -13.30
N GLY A 135 4.77 -13.73 -12.02
CA GLY A 135 3.83 -14.08 -10.96
C GLY A 135 3.03 -12.88 -10.46
N PRO A 136 1.86 -13.11 -9.84
CA PRO A 136 1.06 -12.04 -9.24
C PRO A 136 1.68 -11.48 -7.95
N ASP A 137 2.62 -12.17 -7.30
CA ASP A 137 3.12 -11.77 -5.99
C ASP A 137 4.26 -10.74 -6.08
N PHE A 138 4.13 -9.66 -5.31
CA PHE A 138 5.18 -8.69 -5.03
C PHE A 138 5.54 -8.73 -3.55
N TRP A 139 6.73 -9.22 -3.24
CA TRP A 139 7.27 -9.34 -1.89
C TRP A 139 8.00 -8.07 -1.50
N VAL A 140 7.33 -7.22 -0.75
CA VAL A 140 7.89 -5.95 -0.28
C VAL A 140 9.13 -6.20 0.57
N LEU A 141 10.17 -5.42 0.31
CA LEU A 141 11.44 -5.44 1.02
C LEU A 141 11.74 -4.05 1.61
N TRP A 142 11.83 -3.02 0.78
CA TRP A 142 12.29 -1.69 1.19
C TRP A 142 11.42 -0.54 0.70
N TRP A 143 11.43 0.54 1.48
CA TRP A 143 10.92 1.86 1.12
C TRP A 143 12.09 2.82 0.90
N ASP A 144 12.26 3.29 -0.33
CA ASP A 144 13.31 4.22 -0.74
C ASP A 144 12.67 5.58 -1.10
N PRO A 145 12.57 6.52 -0.13
CA PRO A 145 11.92 7.81 -0.34
C PRO A 145 12.72 8.74 -1.27
N GLU A 146 14.06 8.61 -1.28
CA GLU A 146 14.96 9.56 -1.93
C GLU A 146 15.65 9.03 -3.20
N HIS A 147 15.34 7.80 -3.62
CA HIS A 147 15.93 7.14 -4.79
C HIS A 147 17.41 6.77 -4.63
N GLU A 148 17.80 6.38 -3.42
CA GLU A 148 19.21 6.14 -3.09
C GLU A 148 19.67 4.74 -3.49
N ILE A 149 18.77 3.77 -3.62
CA ILE A 149 19.14 2.39 -3.99
C ILE A 149 19.57 2.32 -5.44
N TRP A 150 18.84 3.04 -6.32
CA TRP A 150 19.12 3.11 -7.75
C TRP A 150 19.05 4.57 -8.25
N PRO A 151 20.02 5.42 -7.89
CA PRO A 151 19.99 6.83 -8.25
C PRO A 151 19.97 7.00 -9.77
N SER A 152 19.17 7.96 -10.24
CA SER A 152 19.19 8.35 -11.64
C SER A 152 20.53 8.99 -11.98
N THR A 153 21.17 8.54 -13.05
CA THR A 153 22.29 9.26 -13.67
C THR A 153 21.75 10.62 -14.13
N LYS A 154 22.07 11.69 -13.40
CA LYS A 154 21.76 13.05 -13.87
C LYS A 154 22.55 13.27 -15.16
N ARG A 155 21.87 13.31 -16.31
CA ARG A 155 22.40 14.01 -17.48
C ARG A 155 22.29 15.49 -17.14
N ASN A 156 23.39 16.11 -16.74
CA ASN A 156 23.48 17.57 -16.75
C ASN A 156 23.30 18.00 -18.22
N THR A 157 22.13 18.57 -18.53
CA THR A 157 21.94 19.48 -19.67
C THR A 157 22.31 20.87 -19.25
#